data_AF-A0A960UR60-F1
#
_entry.id   AF-A0A960UR60-F1
#
_cell.length_a   1.000
_cell.length_b   1.000
_cell.length_c   1.000
_cell.angle_alpha   90.00
_cell.angle_beta   90.00
_cell.angle_gamma   90.00
#
_symmetry.space_group_name_H-M   'P 1'
#
loop_
_entity.id
_entity.type
_entity.pdbx_description
1 polymer ?
#
loop_
_entity_poly.entity_id
_entity_poly.type
_entity_poly.pdbx_seq_one_letter_code
_entity_poly.pdbx_strand_id
1 'polypeptide(L)'
;MQISEYHESAFVPITRSRYTYKEMPALFESMRQASDGYCEIIHHKKGFNKASVDRLIASDHFREFWGDRYWGSFHNLLAGCWNFYIMNDVKPFDDFRLIRSLYPDGAKHCYSVGLMQPYIMHNILDCKDLHFLDVDWRIHYAHFQLEEMFRTGRFEDRSSTIKAIQDLHLGWIAFSPTPPVARHQVDPSTLCRLDQEECLRNLVAYQKNREKLQAITWNLSALHDAQFVPHKGMPVIYLSNAIEELYTSKKQFQRLLDRVTESISIGQKALFAYHAAGTDEIGLYLLTRTEPAAPDASNGQTNPEDHSAYRVETICRDLYHRKNTGVLLPYETYFEKISATKAPPRCAAKIRALQSANAQN
;
A
#
# COMPACT_ATOMS: atom_id res chain seq x y z
N MET A 1 -14.49 7.19 0.35
CA MET A 1 -13.87 5.93 -0.10
C MET A 1 -14.42 5.55 -1.47
N GLN A 2 -13.51 5.30 -2.40
CA GLN A 2 -13.78 4.74 -3.72
C GLN A 2 -13.55 3.22 -3.64
N ILE A 3 -14.40 2.46 -4.32
CA ILE A 3 -14.43 1.01 -4.31
C ILE A 3 -14.21 0.51 -5.74
N SER A 4 -13.33 -0.47 -5.93
CA SER A 4 -13.20 -1.13 -7.24
C SER A 4 -14.42 -2.00 -7.55
N GLU A 5 -14.71 -2.19 -8.84
CA GLU A 5 -15.77 -3.08 -9.32
C GLU A 5 -15.69 -4.50 -8.71
N TYR A 6 -14.49 -5.07 -8.60
CA TYR A 6 -14.31 -6.39 -7.98
C TYR A 6 -14.78 -6.44 -6.52
N HIS A 7 -14.46 -5.42 -5.71
CA HIS A 7 -14.90 -5.39 -4.31
C HIS A 7 -16.42 -5.20 -4.21
N GLU A 8 -17.00 -4.39 -5.09
CA GLU A 8 -18.45 -4.19 -5.18
C GLU A 8 -19.17 -5.48 -5.62
N SER A 9 -18.60 -6.28 -6.52
CA SER A 9 -19.19 -7.55 -6.94
C SER A 9 -18.98 -8.69 -5.93
N ALA A 10 -17.78 -8.77 -5.32
CA ALA A 10 -17.41 -9.89 -4.47
C ALA A 10 -18.02 -9.82 -3.06
N PHE A 11 -18.24 -8.62 -2.51
CA PHE A 11 -18.65 -8.46 -1.11
C PHE A 11 -20.09 -7.97 -0.95
N VAL A 12 -20.94 -8.81 -0.37
CA VAL A 12 -22.37 -8.54 -0.14
C VAL A 12 -22.64 -7.23 0.62
N PRO A 13 -21.87 -6.84 1.66
CA PRO A 13 -22.11 -5.57 2.36
C PRO A 13 -21.78 -4.31 1.53
N ILE A 14 -21.00 -4.46 0.45
CA ILE A 14 -20.60 -3.36 -0.42
C ILE A 14 -21.65 -3.24 -1.53
N THR A 15 -22.36 -2.11 -1.56
CA THR A 15 -23.52 -1.90 -2.45
C THR A 15 -23.35 -0.70 -3.38
N ARG A 16 -22.20 -0.02 -3.30
CA ARG A 16 -21.92 1.19 -4.06
C ARG A 16 -20.42 1.27 -4.38
N SER A 17 -20.11 1.81 -5.54
CA SER A 17 -18.73 2.18 -5.92
C SER A 17 -18.11 3.34 -5.11
N ARG A 18 -18.92 4.11 -4.35
CA ARG A 18 -18.45 5.26 -3.56
C ARG A 18 -19.22 5.44 -2.25
N TYR A 19 -18.47 5.74 -1.19
CA TYR A 19 -18.97 6.09 0.14
C TYR A 19 -18.37 7.41 0.62
N THR A 20 -19.18 8.29 1.18
CA THR A 20 -18.69 9.52 1.85
C THR A 20 -18.08 9.19 3.20
N TYR A 21 -17.28 10.11 3.77
CA TYR A 21 -16.68 9.92 5.10
C TYR A 21 -17.74 9.63 6.18
N LYS A 22 -18.92 10.24 6.10
CA LYS A 22 -20.03 10.03 7.06
C LYS A 22 -20.67 8.64 6.93
N GLU A 23 -20.57 8.00 5.77
CA GLU A 23 -21.14 6.67 5.51
C GLU A 23 -20.16 5.53 5.84
N MET A 24 -18.86 5.83 5.91
CA MET A 24 -17.81 4.85 6.19
C MET A 24 -18.01 4.06 7.50
N PRO A 25 -18.43 4.66 8.65
CA PRO A 25 -18.67 3.91 9.88
C PRO A 25 -19.66 2.75 9.71
N ALA A 26 -20.80 3.01 9.07
CA ALA A 26 -21.84 2.02 8.87
C ALA A 26 -21.36 0.90 7.92
N LEU A 27 -20.61 1.26 6.88
CA LEU A 27 -20.00 0.28 5.98
C LEU A 27 -19.01 -0.62 6.72
N PHE A 28 -18.07 -0.06 7.48
CA PHE A 28 -17.07 -0.86 8.19
C PHE A 28 -17.70 -1.76 9.23
N GLU A 29 -18.72 -1.31 9.94
CA GLU A 29 -19.45 -2.15 10.88
C GLU A 29 -20.18 -3.30 10.18
N SER A 30 -20.81 -3.03 9.03
CA SER A 30 -21.46 -4.07 8.22
C SER A 30 -20.44 -5.11 7.71
N MET A 31 -19.30 -4.66 7.18
CA MET A 31 -18.20 -5.52 6.76
C MET A 31 -17.64 -6.35 7.92
N ARG A 32 -17.50 -5.76 9.11
CA ARG A 32 -17.02 -6.45 10.32
C ARG A 32 -17.99 -7.55 10.75
N GLN A 33 -19.29 -7.25 10.85
CA GLN A 33 -20.31 -8.23 11.24
C GLN A 33 -20.41 -9.40 10.24
N ALA A 34 -20.26 -9.13 8.94
CA ALA A 34 -20.24 -10.15 7.91
C ALA A 34 -18.96 -11.00 7.93
N SER A 35 -17.79 -10.35 8.10
CA SER A 35 -16.49 -11.03 8.00
C SER A 35 -16.09 -11.82 9.24
N ASP A 36 -16.39 -11.36 10.46
CA ASP A 36 -15.88 -12.00 11.68
C ASP A 36 -16.26 -13.50 11.73
N GLY A 37 -17.50 -13.84 11.37
CA GLY A 37 -17.96 -15.23 11.30
C GLY A 37 -17.30 -16.04 10.17
N TYR A 38 -16.99 -15.41 9.03
CA TYR A 38 -16.24 -16.04 7.94
C TYR A 38 -14.78 -16.31 8.35
N CYS A 39 -14.13 -15.35 9.00
CA CYS A 39 -12.76 -15.49 9.47
C CYS A 39 -12.60 -16.58 10.55
N GLU A 40 -13.58 -16.77 11.43
CA GLU A 40 -13.61 -17.91 12.36
C GLU A 40 -13.65 -19.26 11.64
N ILE A 41 -14.32 -19.35 10.49
CA ILE A 41 -14.41 -20.58 9.68
C ILE A 41 -13.09 -20.85 8.95
N ILE A 42 -12.46 -19.81 8.38
CA ILE A 42 -11.19 -19.93 7.67
C ILE A 42 -10.06 -20.33 8.63
N HIS A 43 -10.04 -19.76 9.83
CA HIS A 43 -9.02 -20.07 10.84
C HIS A 43 -9.36 -21.30 11.70
N HIS A 44 -10.27 -22.15 11.24
CA HIS A 44 -10.70 -23.40 11.90
C HIS A 44 -11.18 -23.23 13.36
N LYS A 45 -11.59 -22.03 13.75
CA LYS A 45 -12.17 -21.76 15.07
C LYS A 45 -13.63 -22.21 15.14
N LYS A 46 -14.30 -22.34 13.99
CA LYS A 46 -15.68 -22.86 13.85
C LYS A 46 -15.82 -23.76 12.63
N GLY A 47 -16.81 -24.65 12.67
CA GLY A 47 -17.21 -25.47 11.52
C GLY A 47 -17.80 -24.63 10.39
N PHE A 48 -17.78 -25.17 9.17
CA PHE A 48 -18.36 -24.49 8.01
C PHE A 48 -19.84 -24.16 8.23
N ASN A 49 -20.21 -22.91 7.93
CA ASN A 49 -21.59 -22.44 7.95
C ASN A 49 -21.83 -21.58 6.70
N LYS A 50 -22.61 -22.10 5.75
CA LYS A 50 -22.94 -21.41 4.50
C LYS A 50 -23.57 -20.03 4.75
N ALA A 51 -24.44 -19.90 5.75
CA ALA A 51 -25.07 -18.62 6.07
C ALA A 51 -24.08 -17.56 6.58
N SER A 52 -22.94 -17.95 7.16
CA SER A 52 -21.87 -17.01 7.49
C SER A 52 -21.09 -16.58 6.25
N VAL A 53 -20.89 -17.49 5.29
CA VAL A 53 -20.21 -17.18 4.03
C VAL A 53 -21.07 -16.28 3.15
N ASP A 54 -22.34 -16.63 2.96
CA ASP A 54 -23.30 -15.89 2.12
C ASP A 54 -23.55 -14.45 2.61
N ARG A 55 -23.24 -14.14 3.88
CA ARG A 55 -23.32 -12.78 4.43
C ARG A 55 -22.17 -11.88 4.00
N LEU A 56 -21.02 -12.46 3.65
CA LEU A 56 -19.83 -11.73 3.25
C LEU A 56 -19.61 -11.80 1.74
N ILE A 57 -19.62 -13.00 1.17
CA ILE A 57 -19.14 -13.28 -0.19
C ILE A 57 -20.34 -13.56 -1.10
N ALA A 58 -20.37 -12.90 -2.26
CA ALA A 58 -21.37 -13.17 -3.28
C ALA A 58 -21.24 -14.60 -3.82
N SER A 59 -22.37 -15.26 -4.09
CA SER A 59 -22.40 -16.71 -4.38
C SER A 59 -21.61 -17.13 -5.61
N ASP A 60 -21.52 -16.25 -6.61
CA ASP A 60 -20.72 -16.41 -7.83
C ASP A 60 -19.21 -16.34 -7.59
N HIS A 61 -18.77 -15.64 -6.54
CA HIS A 61 -17.36 -15.55 -6.13
C HIS A 61 -16.94 -16.64 -5.12
N PHE A 62 -17.87 -17.46 -4.62
CA PHE A 62 -17.56 -18.43 -3.56
C PHE A 62 -16.47 -19.43 -3.97
N ARG A 63 -16.43 -19.89 -5.23
CA ARG A 63 -15.41 -20.84 -5.69
C ARG A 63 -13.99 -20.29 -5.55
N GLU A 64 -13.80 -19.00 -5.77
CA GLU A 64 -12.50 -18.32 -5.69
C GLU A 64 -12.00 -18.28 -4.23
N PHE A 65 -12.87 -17.89 -3.31
CA PHE A 65 -12.55 -17.81 -1.88
C PHE A 65 -12.42 -19.17 -1.19
N TRP A 66 -13.17 -20.19 -1.63
CA TRP A 66 -13.17 -21.51 -0.99
C TRP A 66 -12.14 -22.47 -1.57
N GLY A 67 -11.83 -22.34 -2.87
CA GLY A 67 -10.81 -23.15 -3.53
C GLY A 67 -9.39 -22.91 -2.97
N ASP A 68 -9.20 -21.77 -2.31
CA ASP A 68 -7.91 -21.27 -1.83
C ASP A 68 -7.85 -21.15 -0.29
N ARG A 69 -8.42 -22.15 0.39
CA ARG A 69 -8.61 -22.19 1.86
C ARG A 69 -7.31 -22.31 2.67
N TYR A 70 -6.16 -22.40 2.01
CA TYR A 70 -4.87 -22.56 2.69
C TYR A 70 -4.29 -21.21 3.15
N TRP A 71 -3.44 -21.28 4.17
CA TRP A 71 -2.82 -20.14 4.84
C TRP A 71 -2.14 -19.19 3.84
N GLY A 72 -2.43 -17.90 3.94
CA GLY A 72 -1.75 -16.86 3.16
C GLY A 72 -2.32 -16.54 1.77
N SER A 73 -3.54 -17.00 1.44
CA SER A 73 -4.18 -16.61 0.17
C SER A 73 -4.64 -15.15 0.13
N PHE A 74 -4.54 -14.54 -1.05
CA PHE A 74 -4.97 -13.17 -1.33
C PHE A 74 -6.46 -12.95 -0.99
N HIS A 75 -7.30 -13.96 -1.15
CA HIS A 75 -8.73 -13.93 -0.80
C HIS A 75 -8.99 -13.78 0.71
N ASN A 76 -8.13 -14.36 1.56
CA ASN A 76 -8.26 -14.18 3.01
C ASN A 76 -7.90 -12.76 3.46
N LEU A 77 -6.99 -12.11 2.74
CA LEU A 77 -6.64 -10.71 2.94
C LEU A 77 -7.76 -9.79 2.48
N LEU A 78 -8.33 -10.01 1.28
CA LEU A 78 -9.52 -9.30 0.79
C LEU A 78 -10.71 -9.41 1.75
N ALA A 79 -10.93 -10.58 2.34
CA ALA A 79 -12.01 -10.81 3.31
C ALA A 79 -11.77 -10.14 4.67
N GLY A 80 -10.58 -9.60 4.93
CA GLY A 80 -10.21 -9.02 6.22
C GLY A 80 -9.90 -10.08 7.30
N CYS A 81 -9.54 -11.29 6.91
CA CYS A 81 -9.23 -12.38 7.83
C CYS A 81 -7.73 -12.54 8.08
N TRP A 82 -6.89 -11.83 7.32
CA TRP A 82 -5.44 -11.91 7.40
C TRP A 82 -4.85 -10.54 7.09
N ASN A 83 -4.63 -9.73 8.14
CA ASN A 83 -4.33 -8.32 7.97
C ASN A 83 -2.92 -7.97 8.48
N PHE A 84 -2.19 -7.18 7.70
CA PHE A 84 -0.83 -6.74 8.00
C PHE A 84 -0.83 -5.31 8.55
N TYR A 85 -1.22 -5.14 9.81
CA TYR A 85 -1.20 -3.82 10.46
C TYR A 85 0.20 -3.35 10.90
N ILE A 86 1.12 -4.30 11.02
CA ILE A 86 2.48 -4.06 11.52
C ILE A 86 3.30 -3.43 10.41
N MET A 87 3.91 -2.28 10.69
CA MET A 87 4.94 -1.71 9.82
C MET A 87 6.15 -2.66 9.81
N ASN A 88 6.20 -3.51 8.79
CA ASN A 88 7.24 -4.53 8.58
C ASN A 88 8.37 -4.05 7.66
N ASP A 89 8.17 -2.94 6.95
CA ASP A 89 9.22 -2.24 6.23
C ASP A 89 10.30 -1.78 7.21
N VAL A 90 11.56 -2.16 6.99
CA VAL A 90 12.66 -1.76 7.88
C VAL A 90 13.15 -0.38 7.45
N LYS A 91 13.00 0.60 8.35
CA LYS A 91 13.43 2.00 8.16
C LYS A 91 12.81 2.71 6.94
N PRO A 92 11.46 2.70 6.77
CA PRO A 92 10.81 3.42 5.66
C PRO A 92 11.07 4.94 5.72
N PHE A 93 11.46 5.48 6.88
CA PHE A 93 11.88 6.87 7.04
C PHE A 93 13.08 7.23 6.16
N ASP A 94 14.05 6.31 6.04
CA ASP A 94 15.25 6.53 5.22
C ASP A 94 14.91 6.50 3.73
N ASP A 95 13.94 5.67 3.33
CA ASP A 95 13.38 5.66 1.97
C ASP A 95 12.81 7.03 1.61
N PHE A 96 11.92 7.55 2.46
CA PHE A 96 11.28 8.84 2.20
C PHE A 96 12.29 10.00 2.24
N ARG A 97 13.29 9.96 3.13
CA ARG A 97 14.37 10.96 3.14
C ARG A 97 15.19 10.92 1.85
N LEU A 98 15.51 9.72 1.34
CA LEU A 98 16.17 9.57 0.06
C LEU A 98 15.32 10.16 -1.07
N ILE A 99 14.02 9.83 -1.11
CA ILE A 99 13.10 10.37 -2.11
C ILE A 99 13.05 11.91 -2.03
N ARG A 100 12.94 12.48 -0.82
CA ARG A 100 12.96 13.93 -0.62
C ARG A 100 14.27 14.57 -1.08
N SER A 101 15.40 13.91 -0.85
CA SER A 101 16.71 14.41 -1.29
C SER A 101 16.87 14.37 -2.81
N LEU A 102 16.39 13.32 -3.48
CA LEU A 102 16.46 13.16 -4.93
C LEU A 102 15.47 14.07 -5.68
N TYR A 103 14.33 14.34 -5.07
CA TYR A 103 13.24 15.14 -5.64
C TYR A 103 12.74 16.17 -4.62
N PRO A 104 13.55 17.19 -4.28
CA PRO A 104 13.22 18.16 -3.24
C PRO A 104 12.05 19.06 -3.64
N ASP A 105 11.98 19.40 -4.93
CA ASP A 105 11.04 20.38 -5.46
C ASP A 105 9.72 19.77 -5.94
N GLY A 106 8.74 20.66 -6.14
CA GLY A 106 7.45 20.32 -6.71
C GLY A 106 6.47 19.68 -5.73
N ALA A 107 5.18 19.87 -6.01
CA ALA A 107 4.09 19.22 -5.28
C ALA A 107 4.14 17.71 -5.50
N LYS A 108 4.00 16.95 -4.40
CA LYS A 108 3.96 15.49 -4.41
C LYS A 108 2.56 15.00 -4.08
N HIS A 109 2.05 14.12 -4.92
CA HIS A 109 0.77 13.44 -4.76
C HIS A 109 1.07 12.03 -4.28
N CYS A 110 0.75 11.73 -3.03
CA CYS A 110 1.36 10.60 -2.33
C CYS A 110 0.37 9.45 -2.21
N TYR A 111 0.75 8.31 -2.79
CA TYR A 111 -0.01 7.07 -2.78
C TYR A 111 0.77 6.04 -2.00
N SER A 112 0.13 5.34 -1.09
CA SER A 112 0.83 4.30 -0.31
C SER A 112 -0.08 3.14 0.03
N VAL A 113 0.51 1.96 -0.08
CA VAL A 113 0.00 0.72 0.55
C VAL A 113 0.50 0.64 1.97
N GLY A 114 -0.28 0.02 2.86
CA GLY A 114 0.09 -0.17 4.25
C GLY A 114 -0.40 0.94 5.18
N LEU A 115 -0.39 0.64 6.48
CA LEU A 115 -1.08 1.43 7.48
C LEU A 115 -0.30 2.68 7.94
N MET A 116 1.01 2.58 8.22
CA MET A 116 1.79 3.67 8.82
C MET A 116 2.48 4.56 7.79
N GLN A 117 2.83 3.98 6.66
CA GLN A 117 3.59 4.56 5.57
C GLN A 117 3.01 5.90 5.08
N PRO A 118 1.68 6.05 4.85
CA PRO A 118 1.13 7.32 4.36
C PRO A 118 1.38 8.51 5.29
N TYR A 119 1.30 8.32 6.60
CA TYR A 119 1.48 9.40 7.60
C TYR A 119 2.93 9.86 7.67
N ILE A 120 3.86 8.90 7.60
CA ILE A 120 5.30 9.15 7.57
C ILE A 120 5.68 9.86 6.26
N MET A 121 5.14 9.35 5.14
CA MET A 121 5.34 9.89 3.81
C MET A 121 4.92 11.35 3.74
N HIS A 122 3.77 11.73 4.30
CA HIS A 122 3.33 13.13 4.38
C HIS A 122 4.35 14.03 5.05
N ASN A 123 4.82 13.65 6.24
CA ASN A 123 5.72 14.49 7.02
C ASN A 123 7.09 14.68 6.38
N ILE A 124 7.62 13.66 5.71
CA ILE A 124 8.96 13.72 5.11
C ILE A 124 8.92 14.29 3.69
N LEU A 125 7.92 13.93 2.90
CA LEU A 125 7.82 14.36 1.50
C LEU A 125 7.10 15.71 1.32
N ASP A 126 6.37 16.17 2.33
CA ASP A 126 5.47 17.33 2.25
C ASP A 126 4.40 17.13 1.18
N CYS A 127 3.59 16.08 1.38
CA CYS A 127 2.58 15.66 0.43
C CYS A 127 1.45 16.69 0.34
N LYS A 128 0.96 16.93 -0.88
CA LYS A 128 -0.18 17.80 -1.14
C LYS A 128 -1.51 17.10 -0.82
N ASP A 129 -1.58 15.82 -1.15
CA ASP A 129 -2.68 14.92 -0.83
C ASP A 129 -2.14 13.52 -0.52
N LEU A 130 -2.95 12.75 0.21
CA LEU A 130 -2.68 11.36 0.54
C LEU A 130 -3.74 10.46 -0.09
N HIS A 131 -3.28 9.35 -0.65
CA HIS A 131 -4.11 8.30 -1.23
C HIS A 131 -3.78 7.00 -0.52
N PHE A 132 -4.69 6.53 0.35
CA PHE A 132 -4.60 5.22 0.97
C PHE A 132 -5.03 4.18 -0.07
N LEU A 133 -4.09 3.32 -0.47
CA LEU A 133 -4.30 2.25 -1.44
C LEU A 133 -4.21 0.91 -0.73
N ASP A 134 -5.32 0.19 -0.60
CA ASP A 134 -5.25 -1.17 -0.06
C ASP A 134 -6.42 -2.01 -0.57
N VAL A 135 -6.18 -3.30 -0.72
CA VAL A 135 -7.19 -4.31 -1.02
C VAL A 135 -7.89 -4.79 0.25
N ASP A 136 -7.26 -4.64 1.40
CA ASP A 136 -7.80 -5.04 2.69
C ASP A 136 -8.67 -3.91 3.27
N TRP A 137 -9.98 -4.15 3.31
CA TRP A 137 -10.93 -3.20 3.89
C TRP A 137 -10.67 -2.92 5.38
N ARG A 138 -10.01 -3.81 6.11
CA ARG A 138 -9.65 -3.58 7.51
C ARG A 138 -8.44 -2.67 7.67
N ILE A 139 -7.53 -2.60 6.71
CA ILE A 139 -6.51 -1.55 6.68
C ILE A 139 -7.19 -0.19 6.49
N HIS A 140 -8.18 -0.09 5.58
CA HIS A 140 -8.99 1.13 5.45
C HIS A 140 -9.76 1.48 6.72
N TYR A 141 -10.30 0.48 7.44
CA TYR A 141 -10.95 0.71 8.73
C TYR A 141 -9.96 1.23 9.79
N ALA A 142 -8.72 0.72 9.81
CA ALA A 142 -7.68 1.22 10.69
C ALA A 142 -7.28 2.67 10.34
N HIS A 143 -7.13 3.00 9.05
CA HIS A 143 -6.94 4.38 8.60
C HIS A 143 -8.09 5.30 9.04
N PHE A 144 -9.34 4.82 8.95
CA PHE A 144 -10.49 5.58 9.39
C PHE A 144 -10.43 5.89 10.90
N GLN A 145 -10.14 4.89 11.74
CA GLN A 145 -9.96 5.09 13.18
C GLN A 145 -8.84 6.10 13.48
N LEU A 146 -7.68 5.96 12.83
CA LEU A 146 -6.55 6.88 12.98
C LEU A 146 -6.92 8.31 12.56
N GLU A 147 -7.56 8.48 11.41
CA GLU A 147 -7.99 9.79 10.91
C GLU A 147 -9.02 10.45 11.83
N GLU A 148 -9.96 9.71 12.40
CA GLU A 148 -10.86 10.25 13.43
C GLU A 148 -10.07 10.70 14.67
N MET A 149 -9.16 9.86 15.16
CA MET A 149 -8.32 10.18 16.30
C MET A 149 -7.47 11.45 16.06
N PHE A 150 -6.87 11.61 14.87
CA PHE A 150 -6.16 12.85 14.49
C PHE A 150 -7.07 14.07 14.46
N ARG A 151 -8.28 13.96 13.90
CA ARG A 151 -9.25 15.07 13.87
C ARG A 151 -9.72 15.49 15.26
N THR A 152 -9.68 14.56 16.22
CA THR A 152 -10.01 14.81 17.62
C THR A 152 -8.80 15.14 18.51
N GLY A 153 -7.61 15.38 17.93
CA GLY A 153 -6.44 15.84 18.68
C GLY A 153 -5.79 14.77 19.55
N ARG A 154 -5.92 13.48 19.20
CA ARG A 154 -5.44 12.39 20.07
C ARG A 154 -3.93 12.10 19.96
N PHE A 155 -3.21 12.80 19.09
CA PHE A 155 -1.78 12.62 18.82
C PHE A 155 -0.95 13.88 19.09
N GLU A 156 -1.34 14.68 20.09
CA GLU A 156 -0.67 15.96 20.41
C GLU A 156 0.77 15.80 20.91
N ASP A 157 1.04 14.72 21.63
CA ASP A 157 2.32 14.40 22.22
C ASP A 157 2.54 12.88 22.29
N ARG A 158 3.71 12.48 22.82
CA ARG A 158 4.10 11.07 22.90
C ARG A 158 3.15 10.24 23.78
N SER A 159 2.70 10.77 24.92
CA SER A 159 1.83 10.07 25.86
C SER A 159 0.42 9.89 25.30
N SER A 160 -0.16 10.94 24.72
CA SER A 160 -1.46 10.87 24.04
C SER A 160 -1.43 9.94 22.84
N THR A 161 -0.34 9.97 22.05
CA THR A 161 -0.12 9.05 20.92
C THR A 161 -0.12 7.59 21.35
N ILE A 162 0.58 7.24 22.43
CA ILE A 162 0.62 5.85 22.93
C ILE A 162 -0.79 5.37 23.31
N LYS A 163 -1.55 6.22 24.01
CA LYS A 163 -2.94 5.91 24.38
C LYS A 163 -3.83 5.76 23.14
N ALA A 164 -3.67 6.64 22.13
CA ALA A 164 -4.41 6.55 20.89
C ALA A 164 -4.13 5.23 20.15
N ILE A 165 -2.87 4.80 20.09
CA ILE A 165 -2.50 3.50 19.52
C ILE A 165 -3.16 2.35 20.26
N GLN A 166 -3.20 2.41 21.60
CA GLN A 166 -3.81 1.37 22.44
C GLN A 166 -5.33 1.26 22.29
N ASP A 167 -5.98 2.34 21.88
CA ASP A 167 -7.43 2.40 21.65
C ASP A 167 -7.84 1.92 20.24
N LEU A 168 -6.88 1.56 19.38
CA LEU A 168 -7.19 1.03 18.06
C LEU A 168 -7.84 -0.35 18.14
N HIS A 169 -8.99 -0.49 17.49
CA HIS A 169 -9.70 -1.76 17.38
C HIS A 169 -9.22 -2.51 16.15
N LEU A 170 -8.09 -3.22 16.29
CA LEU A 170 -7.50 -4.06 15.24
C LEU A 170 -7.71 -5.54 15.55
N GLY A 171 -8.02 -6.33 14.52
CA GLY A 171 -8.37 -7.73 14.65
C GLY A 171 -8.06 -8.52 13.39
N TRP A 172 -8.02 -9.84 13.54
CA TRP A 172 -7.55 -10.81 12.53
C TRP A 172 -6.14 -10.50 12.02
N ILE A 173 -5.28 -10.10 12.96
CA ILE A 173 -3.89 -9.73 12.64
C ILE A 173 -3.10 -10.97 12.26
N ALA A 174 -2.40 -10.88 11.14
CA ALA A 174 -1.46 -11.89 10.71
C ALA A 174 -0.16 -11.80 11.52
N PHE A 175 0.11 -12.83 12.35
CA PHE A 175 1.39 -13.01 13.02
C PHE A 175 1.94 -14.37 12.64
N SER A 176 2.84 -14.50 11.65
CA SER A 176 3.52 -15.80 11.48
C SER A 176 4.47 -16.03 12.67
N PRO A 177 4.44 -17.17 13.39
CA PRO A 177 3.69 -18.42 13.14
C PRO A 177 2.38 -18.61 13.95
N THR A 178 1.92 -17.60 14.67
CA THR A 178 0.70 -17.65 15.49
C THR A 178 -0.58 -17.54 14.64
N PRO A 179 -1.63 -18.33 14.93
CA PRO A 179 -2.90 -18.17 14.22
C PRO A 179 -3.48 -16.76 14.40
N PRO A 180 -4.11 -16.16 13.36
CA PRO A 180 -4.67 -14.83 13.46
C PRO A 180 -5.62 -14.66 14.64
N VAL A 181 -5.45 -13.55 15.36
CA VAL A 181 -6.20 -13.25 16.59
C VAL A 181 -7.37 -12.33 16.26
N ALA A 182 -8.58 -12.69 16.66
CA ALA A 182 -9.80 -11.92 16.32
C ALA A 182 -9.81 -10.51 16.94
N ARG A 183 -9.10 -10.34 18.06
CA ARG A 183 -8.85 -9.05 18.72
C ARG A 183 -7.39 -9.03 19.13
N HIS A 184 -6.73 -7.92 18.88
CA HIS A 184 -5.34 -7.71 19.29
C HIS A 184 -5.25 -6.54 20.26
N GLN A 185 -4.41 -6.68 21.28
CA GLN A 185 -4.04 -5.54 22.11
C GLN A 185 -2.94 -4.77 21.38
N VAL A 186 -3.33 -3.64 20.80
CA VAL A 186 -2.41 -2.83 20.00
C VAL A 186 -1.53 -1.99 20.93
N ASP A 187 -0.24 -1.92 20.62
CA ASP A 187 0.71 -1.06 21.29
C ASP A 187 1.75 -0.54 20.28
N PRO A 188 2.62 0.42 20.65
CA PRO A 188 3.67 0.91 19.76
C PRO A 188 4.61 -0.18 19.25
N SER A 189 4.83 -1.26 20.00
CA SER A 189 5.69 -2.37 19.56
C SER A 189 5.06 -3.20 18.44
N THR A 190 3.73 -3.19 18.34
CA THR A 190 2.99 -3.81 17.24
C THR A 190 2.93 -2.87 16.03
N LEU A 191 2.53 -1.61 16.22
CA LEU A 191 2.26 -0.69 15.11
C LEU A 191 3.55 -0.08 14.53
N CYS A 192 4.50 0.26 15.39
CA CYS A 192 5.74 0.98 15.09
C CYS A 192 7.00 0.11 15.30
N ARG A 193 6.85 -1.21 15.21
CA ARG A 193 7.77 -2.25 15.71
C ARG A 193 9.28 -1.96 15.63
N LEU A 194 9.79 -1.49 14.49
CA LEU A 194 11.22 -1.45 14.20
C LEU A 194 11.92 -0.15 14.64
N ASP A 195 11.22 0.98 14.62
CA ASP A 195 11.73 2.27 15.10
C ASP A 195 10.57 3.05 15.75
N GLN A 196 10.32 2.70 17.01
CA GLN A 196 9.16 3.20 17.74
C GLN A 196 9.25 4.70 17.97
N GLU A 197 10.40 5.22 18.36
CA GLU A 197 10.55 6.65 18.65
C GLU A 197 10.38 7.49 17.39
N GLU A 198 10.98 7.08 16.27
CA GLU A 198 10.79 7.81 15.04
C GLU A 198 9.34 7.73 14.51
N CYS A 199 8.70 6.56 14.62
CA CYS A 199 7.30 6.40 14.26
C CYS A 199 6.37 7.28 15.10
N LEU A 200 6.50 7.25 16.43
CA LEU A 200 5.71 8.07 17.35
C LEU A 200 5.91 9.57 17.08
N ARG A 201 7.16 10.00 16.83
CA ARG A 201 7.47 11.38 16.43
C ARG A 201 6.76 11.77 15.13
N ASN A 202 6.71 10.87 14.15
CA ASN A 202 5.99 11.13 12.89
C ASN A 202 4.47 11.20 13.11
N LEU A 203 3.88 10.38 13.99
CA LEU A 203 2.44 10.50 14.29
C LEU A 203 2.12 11.85 14.96
N VAL A 204 2.95 12.30 15.90
CA VAL A 204 2.83 13.64 16.52
C VAL A 204 3.03 14.77 15.50
N ALA A 205 4.00 14.61 14.59
CA ALA A 205 4.22 15.59 13.51
C ALA A 205 3.03 15.61 12.53
N TYR A 206 2.45 14.44 12.22
CA TYR A 206 1.30 14.34 11.34
C TYR A 206 0.08 15.05 11.94
N GLN A 207 -0.18 14.91 13.25
CA GLN A 207 -1.24 15.66 13.95
C GLN A 207 -1.20 17.17 13.64
N LYS A 208 0.01 17.74 13.60
CA LYS A 208 0.24 19.17 13.32
C LYS A 208 0.18 19.49 11.84
N ASN A 209 0.72 18.60 11.00
CA ASN A 209 0.83 18.82 9.56
C ASN A 209 -0.40 18.37 8.76
N ARG A 210 -1.36 17.67 9.38
CA ARG A 210 -2.54 17.12 8.72
C ARG A 210 -3.37 18.21 8.04
N GLU A 211 -3.46 19.40 8.64
CA GLU A 211 -4.20 20.53 8.07
C GLU A 211 -3.62 21.07 6.75
N LYS A 212 -2.35 20.75 6.45
CA LYS A 212 -1.70 21.14 5.19
C LYS A 212 -2.15 20.29 3.99
N LEU A 213 -2.76 19.13 4.25
CA LEU A 213 -3.29 18.26 3.21
C LEU A 213 -4.53 18.89 2.57
N GLN A 214 -4.54 18.89 1.24
CA GLN A 214 -5.71 19.34 0.48
C GLN A 214 -6.82 18.28 0.48
N ALA A 215 -6.43 17.01 0.43
CA ALA A 215 -7.35 15.90 0.41
C ALA A 215 -6.70 14.62 0.96
N ILE A 216 -7.57 13.73 1.44
CA ILE A 216 -7.26 12.33 1.69
C ILE A 216 -8.24 11.53 0.84
N THR A 217 -7.75 10.54 0.11
CA THR A 217 -8.55 9.65 -0.72
C THR A 217 -8.33 8.21 -0.28
N TRP A 218 -9.41 7.44 -0.15
CA TRP A 218 -9.38 6.03 0.21
C TRP A 218 -9.78 5.22 -1.02
N ASN A 219 -8.92 4.31 -1.47
CA ASN A 219 -9.18 3.39 -2.57
C ASN A 219 -9.16 1.95 -2.05
N LEU A 220 -10.33 1.37 -1.86
CA LEU A 220 -10.48 -0.07 -1.60
C LEU A 220 -10.45 -0.80 -2.94
N SER A 221 -9.26 -1.23 -3.34
CA SER A 221 -8.99 -1.76 -4.68
C SER A 221 -7.64 -2.46 -4.74
N ALA A 222 -7.50 -3.40 -5.67
CA ALA A 222 -6.17 -3.82 -6.12
C ALA A 222 -5.43 -2.65 -6.76
N LEU A 223 -4.09 -2.66 -6.69
CA LEU A 223 -3.25 -1.56 -7.19
C LEU A 223 -3.62 -1.11 -8.60
N HIS A 224 -3.84 -2.07 -9.49
CA HIS A 224 -4.13 -1.85 -10.91
C HIS A 224 -5.56 -1.37 -11.20
N ASP A 225 -6.44 -1.38 -10.19
CA ASP A 225 -7.80 -0.86 -10.25
C ASP A 225 -7.96 0.49 -9.53
N ALA A 226 -6.93 0.93 -8.80
CA ALA A 226 -6.93 2.22 -8.12
C ALA A 226 -7.07 3.38 -9.12
N GLN A 227 -7.77 4.44 -8.69
CA GLN A 227 -7.95 5.64 -9.51
C GLN A 227 -6.78 6.62 -9.26
N PHE A 228 -6.04 6.92 -10.33
CA PHE A 228 -5.01 7.95 -10.35
C PHE A 228 -5.56 9.17 -11.08
N VAL A 229 -6.00 10.18 -10.32
CA VAL A 229 -6.65 11.37 -10.89
C VAL A 229 -5.59 12.29 -11.49
N PRO A 230 -5.82 12.89 -12.69
CA PRO A 230 -4.90 13.83 -13.28
C PRO A 230 -4.58 15.03 -12.38
N HIS A 231 -3.31 15.37 -12.25
CA HIS A 231 -2.87 16.44 -11.36
C HIS A 231 -1.60 17.16 -11.81
N LYS A 232 -1.35 18.36 -11.28
CA LYS A 232 -0.08 19.08 -11.44
C LYS A 232 0.85 18.72 -10.29
N GLY A 233 1.91 17.98 -10.60
CA GLY A 233 2.92 17.55 -9.62
C GLY A 233 3.40 16.15 -9.93
N MET A 234 4.26 15.61 -9.07
CA MET A 234 4.79 14.26 -9.22
C MET A 234 3.98 13.28 -8.35
N PRO A 235 3.36 12.24 -8.92
CA PRO A 235 2.88 11.11 -8.14
C PRO A 235 4.09 10.40 -7.50
N VAL A 236 4.02 10.15 -6.20
CA VAL A 236 4.96 9.25 -5.50
C VAL A 236 4.13 8.10 -4.96
N ILE A 237 4.49 6.87 -5.36
CA ILE A 237 3.69 5.67 -5.13
C ILE A 237 4.56 4.67 -4.36
N TYR A 238 4.26 4.50 -3.08
CA TYR A 238 4.97 3.60 -2.18
C TYR A 238 4.26 2.25 -2.10
N LEU A 239 4.98 1.19 -2.45
CA LEU A 239 4.47 -0.17 -2.61
C LEU A 239 5.26 -1.11 -1.68
N SER A 240 4.72 -1.37 -0.49
CA SER A 240 5.26 -2.41 0.40
C SER A 240 4.70 -3.77 0.00
N ASN A 241 5.57 -4.66 -0.52
CA ASN A 241 5.24 -6.05 -0.87
C ASN A 241 4.05 -6.26 -1.85
N ALA A 242 3.59 -5.21 -2.53
CA ALA A 242 2.30 -5.24 -3.22
C ALA A 242 2.36 -5.64 -4.71
N ILE A 243 3.56 -5.64 -5.30
CA ILE A 243 3.79 -5.94 -6.73
C ILE A 243 4.50 -7.27 -6.97
N GLU A 244 4.66 -8.10 -5.93
CA GLU A 244 5.18 -9.45 -6.10
C GLU A 244 4.26 -10.27 -7.00
N GLU A 245 4.82 -11.23 -7.74
CA GLU A 245 4.08 -12.07 -8.69
C GLU A 245 2.95 -12.88 -8.02
N LEU A 246 3.01 -13.05 -6.69
CA LEU A 246 1.97 -13.66 -5.89
C LEU A 246 0.67 -12.84 -5.85
N TYR A 247 0.77 -11.50 -5.91
CA TYR A 247 -0.36 -10.58 -5.77
C TYR A 247 -0.72 -9.85 -7.06
N THR A 248 0.27 -9.68 -7.96
CA THR A 248 0.12 -8.91 -9.17
C THR A 248 0.66 -9.70 -10.35
N SER A 249 -0.20 -10.00 -11.32
CA SER A 249 0.20 -10.56 -12.61
C SER A 249 0.85 -9.48 -13.49
N LYS A 250 1.61 -9.90 -14.52
CA LYS A 250 2.20 -8.98 -15.51
C LYS A 250 1.17 -8.03 -16.14
N LYS A 251 -0.02 -8.54 -16.49
CA LYS A 251 -1.11 -7.75 -17.07
C LYS A 251 -1.63 -6.70 -16.10
N GLN A 252 -1.75 -7.06 -14.82
CA GLN A 252 -2.18 -6.13 -13.77
C GLN A 252 -1.11 -5.06 -13.52
N PHE A 253 0.17 -5.44 -13.49
CA PHE A 253 1.27 -4.49 -13.39
C PHE A 253 1.28 -3.50 -14.56
N GLN A 254 1.13 -3.97 -15.81
CA GLN A 254 1.00 -3.11 -16.99
C GLN A 254 -0.14 -2.10 -16.83
N ARG A 255 -1.32 -2.58 -16.42
CA ARG A 255 -2.50 -1.73 -16.19
C ARG A 255 -2.26 -0.66 -15.11
N LEU A 256 -1.51 -0.98 -14.05
CA LEU A 256 -1.10 0.00 -13.05
C LEU A 256 -0.24 1.11 -13.69
N LEU A 257 0.76 0.74 -14.50
CA LEU A 257 1.61 1.72 -15.18
C LEU A 257 0.83 2.58 -16.17
N ASP A 258 -0.10 1.99 -16.93
CA ASP A 258 -0.96 2.71 -17.86
C ASP A 258 -1.80 3.77 -17.14
N ARG A 259 -2.46 3.40 -16.04
CA ARG A 259 -3.27 4.34 -15.23
C ARG A 259 -2.45 5.48 -14.64
N VAL A 260 -1.24 5.20 -14.14
CA VAL A 260 -0.34 6.23 -13.61
C VAL A 260 0.19 7.12 -14.73
N THR A 261 0.42 6.56 -15.92
CA THR A 261 0.82 7.32 -17.11
C THR A 261 -0.31 8.26 -17.55
N GLU A 262 -1.55 7.79 -17.56
CA GLU A 262 -2.73 8.58 -17.90
C GLU A 262 -2.94 9.77 -16.94
N SER A 263 -2.50 9.67 -15.68
CA SER A 263 -2.67 10.72 -14.67
C SER A 263 -1.64 11.86 -14.75
N ILE A 264 -0.58 11.72 -15.54
CA ILE A 264 0.49 12.74 -15.68
C ILE A 264 0.59 13.23 -17.13
N SER A 265 1.01 14.46 -17.36
CA SER A 265 1.19 14.99 -18.74
C SER A 265 2.44 14.41 -19.42
N ILE A 266 2.50 14.49 -20.75
CA ILE A 266 3.70 14.07 -21.52
C ILE A 266 4.93 14.83 -21.01
N GLY A 267 6.04 14.11 -20.84
CA GLY A 267 7.28 14.63 -20.25
C GLY A 267 7.28 14.74 -18.72
N GLN A 268 6.13 14.57 -18.05
CA GLN A 268 6.07 14.49 -16.59
C GLN A 268 6.42 13.10 -16.09
N LYS A 269 6.71 13.06 -14.79
CA LYS A 269 7.29 11.91 -14.10
C LYS A 269 6.39 11.44 -12.96
N ALA A 270 6.41 10.14 -12.70
CA ALA A 270 5.92 9.49 -11.51
C ALA A 270 7.03 8.64 -10.89
N LEU A 271 7.09 8.61 -9.56
CA LEU A 271 8.07 7.82 -8.83
C LEU A 271 7.38 6.66 -8.14
N PHE A 272 7.81 5.45 -8.44
CA PHE A 272 7.47 4.26 -7.68
C PHE A 272 8.60 3.93 -6.72
N ALA A 273 8.24 3.70 -5.46
CA ALA A 273 9.13 3.19 -4.42
C ALA A 273 8.62 1.82 -4.01
N TYR A 274 9.38 0.76 -4.36
CA TYR A 274 9.07 -0.59 -3.92
C TYR A 274 9.94 -0.96 -2.74
N HIS A 275 9.32 -1.38 -1.64
CA HIS A 275 9.99 -1.84 -0.43
C HIS A 275 9.72 -3.32 -0.21
N ALA A 276 10.80 -4.10 -0.03
CA ALA A 276 10.68 -5.52 0.27
C ALA A 276 10.40 -5.73 1.76
N ALA A 277 9.18 -6.15 2.07
CA ALA A 277 8.70 -6.31 3.44
C ALA A 277 9.64 -7.14 4.33
N GLY A 278 9.87 -6.66 5.55
CA GLY A 278 10.70 -7.33 6.54
C GLY A 278 12.21 -7.16 6.35
N THR A 279 12.62 -6.35 5.37
CA THR A 279 14.02 -5.99 5.05
C THR A 279 14.17 -4.47 4.98
N ASP A 280 15.39 -3.96 4.83
CA ASP A 280 15.68 -2.54 4.53
C ASP A 280 15.91 -2.30 3.03
N GLU A 281 15.45 -3.22 2.18
CA GLU A 281 15.72 -3.24 0.75
C GLU A 281 14.64 -2.48 -0.03
N ILE A 282 15.08 -1.43 -0.74
CA ILE A 282 14.21 -0.57 -1.56
C ILE A 282 14.70 -0.51 -3.01
N GLY A 283 13.77 -0.28 -3.94
CA GLY A 283 14.10 0.28 -5.25
C GLY A 283 13.22 1.45 -5.63
N LEU A 284 13.84 2.39 -6.34
CA LEU A 284 13.20 3.61 -6.84
C LEU A 284 13.16 3.56 -8.36
N TYR A 285 11.95 3.66 -8.90
CA TYR A 285 11.68 3.55 -10.34
C TYR A 285 10.96 4.80 -10.82
N LEU A 286 11.56 5.48 -11.78
CA LEU A 286 11.02 6.69 -12.38
C LEU A 286 10.29 6.31 -13.68
N LEU A 287 8.98 6.49 -13.68
CA LEU A 287 8.17 6.44 -14.89
C LEU A 287 8.12 7.84 -15.49
N THR A 288 8.45 7.98 -16.77
CA THR A 288 8.29 9.22 -17.54
C THR A 288 7.28 8.97 -18.65
N ARG A 289 6.20 9.77 -18.71
CA ARG A 289 5.25 9.69 -19.82
C ARG A 289 5.90 10.18 -21.10
N THR A 290 5.80 9.40 -22.16
CA THR A 290 6.31 9.72 -23.50
C THR A 290 5.14 9.88 -24.47
N GLU A 291 5.43 10.38 -25.66
CA GLU A 291 4.50 10.24 -26.77
C GLU A 291 4.31 8.73 -27.07
N PRO A 292 3.08 8.30 -27.42
CA PRO A 292 2.86 6.94 -27.91
C PRO A 292 3.71 6.71 -29.16
N ALA A 293 4.41 5.58 -29.25
CA ALA A 293 5.09 5.21 -30.48
C ALA A 293 4.07 5.08 -31.62
N ALA A 294 4.35 5.70 -32.77
CA ALA A 294 3.51 5.55 -33.95
C ALA A 294 3.42 4.04 -34.31
N PRO A 295 2.25 3.54 -34.74
CA PRO A 295 2.17 2.16 -35.21
C PRO A 295 3.13 1.98 -36.39
N ASP A 296 4.10 1.10 -36.22
CA ASP A 296 5.09 0.84 -37.26
C ASP A 296 4.39 0.10 -38.42
N ALA A 297 4.12 0.82 -39.50
CA ALA A 297 3.38 0.29 -40.66
C ALA A 297 4.19 -0.72 -41.49
N SER A 298 5.44 -0.99 -41.11
CA SER A 298 6.42 -1.65 -41.97
C SER A 298 6.70 -3.12 -41.66
N ASN A 299 6.37 -3.62 -40.46
CA ASN A 299 6.56 -5.03 -40.10
C ASN A 299 5.40 -5.53 -39.23
N GLY A 300 4.59 -6.45 -39.77
CA GLY A 300 3.40 -7.04 -39.12
C GLY A 300 3.67 -7.91 -37.88
N GLN A 301 4.75 -7.64 -37.14
CA GLN A 301 5.06 -8.22 -35.83
C GLN A 301 5.60 -7.09 -34.94
N THR A 302 4.72 -6.21 -34.49
CA THR A 302 5.04 -5.35 -33.34
C THR A 302 4.86 -6.16 -32.07
N ASN A 303 5.90 -6.22 -31.24
CA ASN A 303 5.76 -6.77 -29.90
C ASN A 303 4.83 -5.82 -29.13
N PRO A 304 3.74 -6.28 -28.49
CA PRO A 304 2.79 -5.39 -27.80
C PRO A 304 3.44 -4.47 -26.73
N GLU A 305 4.65 -4.81 -26.30
CA GLU A 305 5.45 -4.05 -25.33
C GLU A 305 6.16 -2.81 -25.93
N ASP A 306 6.24 -2.67 -27.26
CA ASP A 306 6.93 -1.54 -27.92
C ASP A 306 6.06 -0.27 -28.06
N HIS A 307 4.79 -0.31 -27.64
CA HIS A 307 3.84 0.80 -27.79
C HIS A 307 3.46 1.49 -26.47
N SER A 308 4.13 1.18 -25.36
CA SER A 308 3.84 1.85 -24.09
C SER A 308 4.16 3.35 -24.16
N ALA A 309 3.19 4.19 -23.79
CA ALA A 309 3.32 5.65 -23.76
C ALA A 309 4.16 6.15 -22.56
N TYR A 310 5.14 5.38 -22.14
CA TYR A 310 6.03 5.69 -21.04
C TYR A 310 7.38 4.97 -21.15
N ARG A 311 8.37 5.49 -20.42
CA ARG A 311 9.66 4.83 -20.16
C ARG A 311 9.86 4.70 -18.66
N VAL A 312 10.39 3.55 -18.21
CA VAL A 312 10.76 3.30 -16.83
C VAL A 312 12.29 3.26 -16.68
N GLU A 313 12.81 3.97 -15.69
CA GLU A 313 14.23 3.98 -15.33
C GLU A 313 14.41 3.63 -13.85
N THR A 314 15.34 2.74 -13.53
CA THR A 314 15.70 2.45 -12.14
C THR A 314 16.71 3.48 -11.66
N ILE A 315 16.35 4.26 -10.65
CA ILE A 315 17.20 5.31 -10.04
C ILE A 315 18.22 4.68 -9.09
N CYS A 316 17.75 3.74 -8.28
CA CYS A 316 18.57 2.85 -7.46
C CYS A 316 17.78 1.60 -7.10
N ARG A 317 18.47 0.51 -6.75
CA ARG A 317 17.86 -0.74 -6.32
C ARG A 317 18.80 -1.57 -5.45
N ASP A 318 18.31 -2.01 -4.29
CA ASP A 318 18.95 -3.05 -3.48
C ASP A 318 18.55 -4.47 -3.95
N LEU A 319 19.31 -5.50 -3.57
CA LEU A 319 18.91 -6.87 -3.92
C LEU A 319 17.76 -7.26 -3.01
N TYR A 320 16.60 -7.57 -3.58
CA TYR A 320 15.47 -8.01 -2.79
C TYR A 320 15.62 -9.47 -2.39
N HIS A 321 15.38 -9.80 -1.13
CA HIS A 321 15.40 -11.17 -0.64
C HIS A 321 14.04 -11.58 -0.07
N ARG A 322 13.63 -12.81 -0.37
CA ARG A 322 12.45 -13.40 0.27
C ARG A 322 12.80 -13.85 1.68
N LYS A 323 12.27 -13.17 2.69
CA LYS A 323 12.48 -13.53 4.10
C LYS A 323 11.75 -14.82 4.52
N ASN A 324 10.70 -15.19 3.79
CA ASN A 324 9.75 -16.24 4.20
C ASN A 324 10.15 -17.67 3.80
N THR A 325 11.28 -17.87 3.11
CA THR A 325 11.72 -19.18 2.60
C THR A 325 12.75 -19.89 3.48
N GLY A 326 13.14 -19.34 4.63
CA GLY A 326 14.22 -19.87 5.48
C GLY A 326 15.63 -19.75 4.88
N VAL A 327 15.70 -19.43 3.59
CA VAL A 327 16.90 -19.08 2.81
C VAL A 327 16.63 -17.73 2.15
N LEU A 328 17.54 -16.76 2.29
CA LEU A 328 17.47 -15.47 1.62
C LEU A 328 17.75 -15.65 0.12
N LEU A 329 16.72 -15.93 -0.66
CA LEU A 329 16.81 -16.05 -2.11
C LEU A 329 16.52 -14.69 -2.75
N PRO A 330 17.39 -14.20 -3.65
CA PRO A 330 17.15 -12.96 -4.35
C PRO A 330 15.96 -13.11 -5.31
N TYR A 331 15.21 -12.04 -5.52
CA TYR A 331 14.16 -11.98 -6.53
C TYR A 331 14.13 -10.62 -7.24
N GLU A 332 13.40 -10.60 -8.36
CA GLU A 332 13.14 -9.38 -9.14
C GLU A 332 11.63 -9.17 -9.25
N THR A 333 11.23 -7.90 -9.36
CA THR A 333 9.85 -7.52 -9.63
C THR A 333 9.64 -7.34 -11.14
N TYR A 334 8.46 -6.89 -11.56
CA TYR A 334 8.23 -6.54 -12.96
C TYR A 334 8.98 -5.27 -13.39
N PHE A 335 9.36 -4.39 -12.47
CA PHE A 335 10.11 -3.18 -12.81
C PHE A 335 11.44 -3.49 -13.47
N GLU A 336 12.17 -4.49 -12.99
CA GLU A 336 13.44 -4.93 -13.55
C GLU A 336 13.32 -5.40 -15.00
N LYS A 337 12.20 -6.06 -15.31
CA LYS A 337 11.97 -6.63 -16.63
C LYS A 337 11.75 -5.54 -17.69
N ILE A 338 11.25 -4.37 -17.28
CA ILE A 338 10.90 -3.26 -18.19
C ILE A 338 11.82 -2.04 -18.08
N SER A 339 12.69 -1.99 -17.07
CA SER A 339 13.56 -0.83 -16.85
C SER A 339 14.62 -0.67 -17.94
N ALA A 340 14.82 0.57 -18.38
CA ALA A 340 15.91 0.93 -19.28
C ALA A 340 17.29 0.86 -18.59
N THR A 341 17.34 0.94 -17.25
CA THR A 341 18.59 0.92 -16.48
C THR A 341 19.04 -0.51 -16.22
N LYS A 342 20.10 -0.98 -16.89
CA LYS A 342 20.59 -2.37 -16.74
C LYS A 342 21.40 -2.63 -15.45
N ALA A 343 22.13 -1.64 -14.95
CA ALA A 343 22.97 -1.76 -13.76
C ALA A 343 22.75 -0.58 -12.80
N PRO A 344 21.61 -0.54 -12.09
CA PRO A 344 21.31 0.56 -11.17
C PRO A 344 22.24 0.53 -9.94
N PRO A 345 22.59 1.71 -9.37
CA PRO A 345 23.31 1.77 -8.10
C PRO A 345 22.44 1.26 -6.94
N ARG A 346 23.08 0.90 -5.81
CA ARG A 346 22.38 0.51 -4.57
C ARG A 346 21.71 1.70 -3.89
N CYS A 347 20.48 1.53 -3.41
CA CYS A 347 19.81 2.58 -2.64
C CYS A 347 20.47 2.73 -1.27
N ALA A 348 20.86 1.63 -0.62
CA ALA A 348 21.61 1.66 0.63
C ALA A 348 22.90 2.52 0.56
N ALA A 349 23.58 2.55 -0.59
CA ALA A 349 24.75 3.40 -0.78
C ALA A 349 24.39 4.90 -0.82
N LYS A 350 23.27 5.25 -1.47
CA LYS A 350 22.76 6.63 -1.51
C LYS A 350 22.25 7.09 -0.15
N ILE A 351 21.56 6.21 0.59
CA ILE A 351 21.09 6.48 1.97
C ILE A 351 22.28 6.78 2.89
N ARG A 352 23.33 5.95 2.87
CA ARG A 352 24.54 6.19 3.67
C ARG A 352 25.20 7.53 3.34
N ALA A 353 25.32 7.86 2.04
CA ALA A 353 25.89 9.13 1.63
C ALA A 353 25.07 10.33 2.15
N LEU A 354 23.74 10.24 2.10
CA LEU A 354 22.84 11.27 2.65
C LEU A 354 23.01 11.42 4.17
N GLN A 355 23.08 10.31 4.91
CA GLN A 355 23.28 10.31 6.36
C GLN A 355 24.62 10.91 6.75
N SER A 356 25.71 10.59 6.02
CA SER A 356 27.02 11.18 6.27
C SER A 356 27.05 12.69 6.01
N ALA A 357 26.38 13.18 4.96
CA ALA A 357 26.28 14.60 4.67
C ALA A 357 25.52 15.37 5.78
N ASN A 358 24.47 14.77 6.34
CA ASN A 358 23.69 15.37 7.42
C ASN A 358 24.39 15.35 8.78
N ALA A 359 25.37 14.47 9.00
CA ALA A 359 26.14 14.42 10.24
C ALA A 359 27.27 15.47 10.30
N GLN A 360 27.59 16.10 9.17
CA GLN A 360 28.64 17.13 9.05
C GLN A 360 28.10 18.57 9.10
N ASN A 361 26.77 18.73 9.01
CA ASN A 361 26.04 19.99 9.16
C ASN A 361 25.34 20.01 10.51
#